data_AF-A0A926TZ40-F1
#
_entry.id   AF-A0A926TZ40-F1
#
_cell.length_a   1.000
_cell.length_b   1.000
_cell.length_c   1.000
_cell.angle_alpha   90.00
_cell.angle_beta   90.00
_cell.angle_gamma   90.00
#
_symmetry.space_group_name_H-M   'P 1'
#
loop_
_entity.id
_entity.type
_entity.pdbx_description
1 polymer ?
#
loop_
_entity_poly.entity_id
_entity_poly.type
_entity_poly.pdbx_seq_one_letter_code
_entity_poly.pdbx_strand_id
1 'polypeptide(L)' 'MAKRKDQREFRVYVPDEVYRLIQSVAAIRDSSVNAVVNEAIEFWLADENQQKTIDRHRLDDLEG' A
#
# COMPACT_ATOMS: atom_id res chain seq x y z
N MET A 1 -10.44 20.04 -10.93
CA MET A 1 -9.43 19.04 -10.51
C MET A 1 -10.03 17.67 -10.75
N ALA A 2 -9.57 16.97 -11.79
CA ALA A 2 -10.15 15.70 -12.22
C ALA A 2 -10.03 14.67 -11.09
N LYS A 3 -11.17 14.12 -10.66
CA LYS A 3 -11.19 12.98 -9.73
C LYS A 3 -10.36 11.86 -10.36
N ARG A 4 -9.35 11.40 -9.60
CA ARG A 4 -8.51 10.23 -9.84
C ARG A 4 -9.41 9.03 -10.18
N LYS A 5 -9.67 8.80 -11.47
CA LYS A 5 -10.63 7.80 -11.94
C LYS A 5 -10.14 6.36 -11.70
N ASP A 6 -8.84 6.20 -11.40
CA ASP A 6 -8.16 4.90 -11.30
C ASP A 6 -7.65 4.56 -9.89
N GLN A 7 -7.93 5.40 -8.88
CA GLN A 7 -7.58 5.04 -7.50
C GLN A 7 -8.70 4.21 -6.88
N ARG A 8 -8.47 2.90 -6.76
CA ARG A 8 -9.33 1.99 -6.00
C ARG A 8 -9.01 2.12 -4.51
N GLU A 9 -10.05 2.30 -3.70
CA GLU A 9 -9.92 2.31 -2.24
C GLU A 9 -10.21 0.92 -1.68
N PHE A 10 -9.41 0.49 -0.70
CA PHE A 10 -9.70 -0.71 0.10
C PHE A 10 -9.59 -0.37 1.59
N ARG A 11 -10.36 -1.11 2.42
CA ARG A 11 -10.37 -0.94 3.88
C ARG A 11 -9.60 -2.08 4.52
N VAL A 12 -8.76 -1.74 5.49
CA VAL A 12 -7.98 -2.71 6.27
C VAL A 12 -8.25 -2.50 7.75
N TYR A 13 -8.34 -3.59 8.49
CA TYR A 13 -8.39 -3.59 9.94
C TYR A 13 -7.03 -4.06 10.47
N VAL A 14 -6.47 -3.29 11.40
CA VAL A 14 -5.20 -3.60 12.07
C VAL A 14 -5.40 -3.51 13.57
N PRO A 15 -4.54 -4.17 14.39
CA PRO A 15 -4.54 -3.96 15.82
C PRO A 15 -4.36 -2.48 16.19
N ASP A 16 -4.96 -2.09 17.31
CA ASP A 16 -4.97 -0.71 17.80
C ASP A 16 -3.56 -0.13 17.99
N GLU A 17 -2.62 -0.97 18.43
CA GLU A 17 -1.21 -0.60 18.58
C GLU A 17 -0.54 -0.26 17.24
N VAL A 18 -0.83 -1.04 16.19
CA VAL A 18 -0.25 -0.86 14.86
C VAL A 18 -0.77 0.44 14.26
N TYR A 19 -2.06 0.72 14.43
CA TYR A 19 -2.67 1.98 13.99
C TYR A 19 -1.96 3.20 14.61
N ARG A 20 -1.75 3.19 15.93
CA ARG A 20 -1.07 4.28 16.64
C ARG A 20 0.38 4.45 16.20
N LEU A 21 1.09 3.34 15.95
CA LEU A 21 2.46 3.38 15.44
C LEU A 21 2.51 4.03 14.05
N ILE A 22 1.64 3.62 13.13
CA ILE A 22 1.60 4.18 11.77
C ILE A 22 1.28 5.68 11.81
N GLN A 23 0.32 6.10 12.64
CA GLN A 23 0.01 7.52 12.80
C GLN A 23 1.21 8.32 13.31
N SER A 24 1.94 7.78 14.28
CA SER A 24 3.11 8.43 14.86
C SER A 24 4.23 8.58 13.84
N VAL A 25 4.51 7.53 13.06
CA VAL A 25 5.50 7.56 11.98
C VAL A 25 5.10 8.59 10.91
N ALA A 26 3.83 8.61 10.51
CA ALA A 26 3.33 9.57 9.53
C ALA A 26 3.51 11.02 10.03
N ALA A 27 3.17 11.30 11.30
CA ALA A 27 3.34 12.62 11.90
C ALA A 27 4.82 13.05 11.97
N ILE A 28 5.73 12.16 12.37
CA ILE A 28 7.17 12.45 12.44
C ILE A 28 7.75 12.74 11.05
N ARG A 29 7.27 12.05 10.01
CA ARG A 29 7.73 12.20 8.63
C ARG A 29 7.04 13.35 7.87
N ASP A 30 6.20 14.15 8.55
CA ASP A 30 5.35 15.17 7.93
C ASP A 30 4.58 14.63 6.71
N SER A 31 3.99 13.43 6.87
CA SER A 31 3.33 12.68 5.82
C SER A 31 1.95 12.20 6.25
N SER A 32 1.15 11.72 5.29
CA SER A 32 -0.16 11.13 5.58
C SER A 32 -0.03 9.63 5.87
N VAL A 33 -0.94 9.09 6.70
CA VAL A 33 -1.05 7.63 6.92
C VAL A 33 -1.18 6.87 5.59
N ASN A 34 -1.97 7.40 4.66
CA ASN A 34 -2.13 6.80 3.33
C ASN A 34 -0.80 6.74 2.57
N ALA A 35 -0.01 7.81 2.58
CA ALA A 35 1.29 7.83 1.90
C ALA A 35 2.27 6.81 2.51
N VAL A 36 2.34 6.71 3.84
CA VAL A 36 3.19 5.72 4.54
C VAL A 36 2.75 4.29 4.21
N VAL A 37 1.44 4.03 4.19
CA VAL A 37 0.92 2.70 3.86
C VAL A 37 1.18 2.34 2.40
N ASN A 38 1.01 3.27 1.46
CA ASN A 38 1.30 3.04 0.04
C ASN A 38 2.79 2.74 -0.18
N GLU A 39 3.68 3.51 0.45
CA GLU A 39 5.14 3.26 0.40
C GLU A 39 5.48 1.86 0.93
N ALA A 40 4.87 1.44 2.05
CA ALA A 40 5.10 0.10 2.60
C ALA A 40 4.60 -1.01 1.68
N ILE A 41 3.46 -0.81 1.01
CA ILE A 41 2.90 -1.77 0.04
C ILE A 41 3.80 -1.86 -1.20
N GLU A 42 4.22 -0.72 -1.76
CA GLU A 42 5.13 -0.68 -2.91
C GLU A 42 6.45 -1.39 -2.58
N PHE A 43 7.01 -1.14 -1.40
CA PHE A 43 8.22 -1.81 -0.92
C PHE A 43 8.02 -3.33 -0.79
N TRP A 44 6.90 -3.77 -0.22
CA TRP A 44 6.60 -5.20 -0.09
C TRP A 44 6.37 -5.89 -1.44
N LEU A 45 5.69 -5.23 -2.38
CA LEU A 45 5.48 -5.74 -3.73
C LEU A 45 6.79 -5.86 -4.52
N ALA A 46 7.77 -5.00 -4.24
CA ALA A 46 9.09 -5.05 -4.87
C ALA A 46 9.97 -6.21 -4.38
N ASP A 47 9.60 -6.91 -3.29
CA ASP A 47 10.34 -8.08 -2.82
C ASP A 47 10.38 -9.21 -3.85
N GLU A 48 11.52 -9.91 -3.95
CA GLU A 48 11.76 -10.93 -4.97
C GLU A 48 10.72 -12.07 -4.92
N ASN A 49 10.24 -12.44 -3.74
CA ASN A 49 9.22 -13.49 -3.63
C ASN A 49 7.89 -13.05 -4.23
N GLN A 50 7.56 -11.77 -4.09
CA GLN A 50 6.29 -11.23 -4.56
C GLN A 50 6.36 -11.04 -6.07
N GLN A 51 7.47 -10.52 -6.58
CA GLN A 51 7.73 -10.46 -8.02
C GLN A 51 7.68 -11.86 -8.68
N LYS A 52 8.34 -12.87 -8.10
CA LYS A 52 8.26 -14.26 -8.60
C LYS A 52 6.83 -14.81 -8.62
N THR A 53 6.01 -14.44 -7.64
CA THR A 53 4.61 -14.87 -7.56
C THR A 53 3.77 -14.17 -8.62
N ILE A 54 3.95 -12.85 -8.79
CA ILE A 54 3.29 -12.04 -9.81
C ILE A 54 3.62 -12.58 -11.20
N ASP A 55 4.90 -12.80 -11.51
CA ASP A 55 5.37 -13.32 -12.79
C ASP A 55 4.82 -14.72 -13.07
N ARG A 56 4.94 -15.64 -12.10
CA ARG A 56 4.49 -17.04 -12.24
C ARG A 56 3.01 -17.14 -12.57
N HIS A 57 2.21 -16.24 -12.01
CA HIS A 57 0.76 -16.26 -12.16
C HIS A 57 0.22 -15.20 -13.13
N ARG A 58 1.11 -14.42 -13.79
CA ARG A 58 0.76 -13.33 -14.71
C ARG A 58 -0.23 -12.32 -14.10
N LEU A 59 0.01 -11.93 -12.85
CA LEU A 59 -0.92 -11.08 -12.09
C LEU A 59 -0.92 -9.62 -12.56
N ASP A 60 0.06 -9.21 -13.36
CA ASP A 60 0.09 -7.88 -13.99
C ASP A 60 -0.94 -7.75 -15.13
N ASP A 61 -1.39 -8.88 -15.69
CA ASP A 61 -2.42 -8.94 -16.75
C ASP A 61 -3.85 -8.91 -16.16
N LEU A 62 -4.00 -8.69 -14.85
CA LEU A 62 -5.31 -8.57 -14.21
C LEU A 62 -5.98 -7.26 -14.67
N GLU A 63 -6.75 -7.32 -15.75
CA GLU A 63 -7.66 -6.25 -16.16
C GLU A 63 -8.63 -5.95 -15.02
N GLY A 64 -8.49 -4.75 -14.45
CA GLY A 64 -9.37 -4.24 -13.40
C GLY A 64 -10.63 -3.61 -13.97
#